data_AF-A0A524HMC9-F1
#
_entry.id   AF-A0A524HMC9-F1
#
_cell.length_a   1.000
_cell.length_b   1.000
_cell.length_c   1.000
_cell.angle_alpha   90.00
_cell.angle_beta   90.00
_cell.angle_gamma   90.00
#
_symmetry.space_group_name_H-M   'P 1'
#
loop_
_entity.id
_entity.type
_entity.pdbx_description
1 polymer ?
#
loop_
_entity_poly.entity_id
_entity_poly.type
_entity_poly.pdbx_seq_one_letter_code
_entity_poly.pdbx_strand_id
1 'polypeptide(L)'
;MSLSAKEVWKRVLDEAARQLPEKVIRAWLEPTEAVALEGDRLLVAVPDEFAAKRNETNHGVLISRVAESVMGKPLTVVFKVQEDRQRRP
;
A
#
# COMPACT_ATOMS: atom_id res chain seq x y z
N MET A 1 -6.33 20.98 -2.54
CA MET A 1 -5.75 20.14 -1.46
C MET A 1 -5.10 18.94 -2.11
N SER A 2 -3.81 18.71 -1.88
CA SER A 2 -3.10 17.50 -2.33
C SER A 2 -3.44 16.33 -1.40
N LEU A 3 -3.70 15.15 -1.96
CA LEU A 3 -3.95 13.94 -1.16
C LEU A 3 -2.71 13.56 -0.37
N SER A 4 -2.89 13.26 0.92
CA SER A 4 -1.84 12.65 1.74
C SER A 4 -1.64 11.18 1.38
N ALA A 5 -0.46 10.62 1.70
CA ALA A 5 -0.16 9.21 1.47
C ALA A 5 -1.23 8.26 2.06
N LYS A 6 -1.72 8.58 3.26
CA LYS A 6 -2.78 7.81 3.94
C LYS A 6 -4.10 7.85 3.20
N GLU A 7 -4.50 9.02 2.68
CA GLU A 7 -5.73 9.15 1.91
C GLU A 7 -5.64 8.42 0.56
N VAL A 8 -4.49 8.49 -0.11
CA VAL A 8 -4.24 7.71 -1.33
C VAL A 8 -4.37 6.22 -1.02
N TRP A 9 -3.70 5.74 0.02
CA TRP A 9 -3.74 4.33 0.38
C TRP A 9 -5.13 3.84 0.76
N LYS A 10 -5.89 4.63 1.52
CA LYS A 10 -7.29 4.30 1.83
C LYS A 10 -8.12 4.10 0.56
N ARG A 11 -8.00 5.01 -0.42
CA ARG A 11 -8.69 4.89 -1.70
C ARG A 11 -8.23 3.67 -2.51
N VAL A 12 -6.95 3.34 -2.44
CA VAL A 12 -6.39 2.13 -3.06
C VAL A 12 -6.98 0.88 -2.43
N LEU A 13 -7.11 0.82 -1.10
CA LEU A 13 -7.77 -0.29 -0.40
C LEU A 13 -9.25 -0.40 -0.77
N ASP A 14 -9.97 0.73 -0.84
CA ASP A 14 -11.39 0.76 -1.22
C ASP A 14 -11.63 0.23 -2.65
N GLU A 15 -10.74 0.55 -3.59
CA GLU A 15 -10.80 0.03 -4.97
C GLU A 15 -10.32 -1.42 -5.04
N ALA A 16 -9.24 -1.79 -4.34
CA ALA A 16 -8.76 -3.16 -4.29
C ALA A 16 -9.80 -4.11 -3.67
N ALA A 17 -10.58 -3.66 -2.68
CA ALA A 17 -11.65 -4.43 -2.06
C ALA A 17 -12.82 -4.74 -3.01
N ARG A 18 -12.95 -4.01 -4.13
CA ARG A 18 -13.91 -4.34 -5.20
C ARG A 18 -13.42 -5.49 -6.09
N GLN A 19 -12.11 -5.74 -6.11
CA GLN A 19 -11.47 -6.67 -7.04
C GLN A 19 -10.89 -7.92 -6.36
N LEU A 20 -10.56 -7.82 -5.07
CA LEU A 20 -9.99 -8.90 -4.26
C LEU A 20 -11.00 -9.42 -3.23
N PRO A 21 -10.93 -10.72 -2.88
CA PRO A 21 -11.72 -11.25 -1.78
C PRO A 21 -11.43 -10.52 -0.46
N GLU A 22 -12.46 -10.24 0.33
CA GLU A 22 -12.33 -9.54 1.62
C GLU A 22 -11.29 -10.16 2.54
N LYS A 23 -11.22 -11.50 2.58
CA LYS A 23 -10.22 -12.25 3.37
C LYS A 23 -8.77 -11.89 2.99
N VAL A 24 -8.51 -11.59 1.71
CA VAL A 24 -7.18 -11.18 1.24
C VAL A 24 -6.87 -9.77 1.72
N ILE A 25 -7.82 -8.83 1.58
CA ILE A 25 -7.67 -7.45 2.06
C ILE A 25 -7.34 -7.42 3.55
N ARG A 26 -8.16 -8.09 4.37
CA ARG A 26 -7.98 -8.12 5.83
C ARG A 26 -6.67 -8.76 6.28
N ALA A 27 -6.23 -9.82 5.59
CA ALA A 27 -5.03 -10.53 5.98
C ALA A 27 -3.73 -9.83 5.55
N TRP A 28 -3.73 -9.15 4.40
CA TRP A 28 -2.49 -8.73 3.74
C TRP A 28 -2.34 -7.22 3.53
N LEU A 29 -3.45 -6.48 3.42
CA LEU A 29 -3.44 -5.06 3.08
C LEU A 29 -3.95 -4.16 4.22
N GLU A 30 -4.92 -4.62 5.01
CA GLU A 30 -5.42 -3.93 6.20
C GLU A 30 -4.32 -3.68 7.27
N PRO A 31 -3.36 -4.59 7.51
CA PRO A 31 -2.27 -4.35 8.46
C PRO A 31 -1.21 -3.35 7.97
N THR A 32 -1.33 -2.87 6.73
CA THR A 32 -0.31 -2.03 6.10
C THR A 32 -0.70 -0.56 6.12
N GLU A 33 0.29 0.32 6.26
CA GLU A 33 0.05 1.76 6.38
C GLU A 33 0.92 2.53 5.40
N ALA A 34 0.33 3.46 4.64
CA ALA A 34 1.13 4.36 3.83
C ALA A 34 1.87 5.39 4.70
N VAL A 35 3.19 5.42 4.54
CA VAL A 35 4.10 6.27 5.32
C VAL A 35 4.56 7.50 4.55
N ALA A 36 4.67 7.41 3.22
CA ALA A 36 5.07 8.54 2.39
C ALA A 36 4.53 8.41 0.96
N LEU A 37 4.37 9.57 0.31
CA LEU A 37 4.08 9.69 -1.11
C LEU A 37 5.18 10.56 -1.72
N GLU A 38 6.11 9.93 -2.43
CA GLU A 38 7.32 10.55 -2.97
C GLU A 38 7.25 10.53 -4.49
N GLY A 39 6.84 11.64 -5.11
CA GLY A 39 6.71 11.74 -6.57
C GLY A 39 5.66 10.79 -7.14
N ASP A 40 6.12 9.69 -7.72
CA ASP A 40 5.35 8.60 -8.33
C ASP A 40 5.44 7.29 -7.52
N ARG A 41 5.88 7.35 -6.26
CA ARG A 41 5.98 6.19 -5.37
C ARG A 41 5.17 6.38 -4.11
N LEU A 42 4.33 5.40 -3.80
CA LEU A 42 3.63 5.30 -2.52
C LEU A 42 4.36 4.28 -1.65
N LEU A 43 5.00 4.76 -0.58
CA LEU A 43 5.67 3.90 0.40
C LEU A 43 4.64 3.36 1.39
N VAL A 44 4.51 2.04 1.44
CA VAL A 44 3.59 1.32 2.31
C VAL A 44 4.37 0.45 3.28
N ALA A 45 4.22 0.73 4.56
CA ALA A 45 4.86 -0.01 5.62
C ALA A 45 4.10 -1.30 5.91
N VAL A 46 4.83 -2.41 5.99
CA VAL A 46 4.32 -3.75 6.29
C VAL A 46 4.93 -4.29 7.59
N PRO A 47 4.27 -5.23 8.27
CA PRO A 47 4.74 -5.74 9.57
C PRO A 47 6.07 -6.51 9.48
N ASP A 48 6.31 -7.25 8.40
CA ASP A 48 7.49 -8.12 8.26
C ASP A 48 7.85 -8.36 6.78
N GLU A 49 9.05 -8.94 6.55
CA GLU A 49 9.56 -9.24 5.20
C GLU A 49 8.69 -10.24 4.44
N PHE A 50 8.01 -11.17 5.14
CA PHE A 50 7.13 -12.13 4.48
C PHE A 50 5.91 -11.43 3.91
N ALA A 51 5.31 -10.50 4.65
CA ALA A 51 4.22 -9.65 4.18
C ALA A 51 4.67 -8.77 3.01
N ALA A 52 5.88 -8.18 3.06
CA ALA A 52 6.44 -7.39 1.96
C ALA A 52 6.51 -8.23 0.69
N LYS A 53 7.25 -9.35 0.75
CA LYS A 53 7.48 -10.22 -0.40
C LYS A 53 6.18 -10.80 -0.95
N ARG A 54 5.26 -11.19 -0.08
CA ARG A 54 3.97 -11.75 -0.50
C ARG A 54 3.11 -10.69 -1.19
N ASN A 55 3.04 -9.48 -0.65
CA ASN A 55 2.31 -8.37 -1.25
C ASN A 55 2.91 -7.98 -2.59
N GLU A 56 4.23 -7.88 -2.70
CA GLU A 56 4.91 -7.61 -3.98
C GLU A 56 4.63 -8.69 -5.03
N THR A 57 4.82 -9.96 -4.67
CA THR A 57 4.72 -11.08 -5.62
C THR A 57 3.28 -11.35 -6.07
N ASN A 58 2.33 -11.34 -5.14
CA ASN A 58 0.94 -11.76 -5.42
C ASN A 58 0.03 -10.60 -5.79
N HIS A 59 0.32 -9.41 -5.27
CA HIS A 59 -0.62 -8.28 -5.34
C HIS A 59 0.02 -7.00 -5.87
N GLY A 60 1.35 -6.92 -6.01
CA GLY A 60 2.06 -5.68 -6.35
C GLY A 60 1.63 -5.08 -7.69
N VAL A 61 1.41 -5.93 -8.70
CA VAL A 61 0.95 -5.49 -10.03
C VAL A 61 -0.49 -4.95 -9.96
N LEU A 62 -1.40 -5.67 -9.30
CA LEU A 62 -2.79 -5.25 -9.18
C LEU A 62 -2.90 -3.95 -8.36
N ILE A 63 -2.21 -3.89 -7.23
CA ILE A 63 -2.23 -2.74 -6.33
C ILE A 63 -1.64 -1.51 -7.01
N SER A 64 -0.56 -1.65 -7.77
CA SER A 64 -0.01 -0.52 -8.54
C SER A 64 -0.98 -0.02 -9.61
N ARG A 65 -1.65 -0.92 -10.35
CA ARG A 65 -2.69 -0.53 -11.32
C ARG A 65 -3.87 0.19 -10.66
N VAL A 66 -4.30 -0.29 -9.50
CA VAL A 66 -5.34 0.37 -8.70
C VAL A 66 -4.88 1.76 -8.25
N ALA A 67 -3.64 1.86 -7.77
CA ALA A 67 -3.03 3.12 -7.34
C ALA A 67 -2.94 4.15 -8.48
N GLU A 68 -2.59 3.70 -9.69
CA GLU A 68 -2.61 4.52 -10.89
C GLU A 68 -4.01 5.03 -11.22
N SER A 69 -5.02 4.15 -11.17
CA SER A 69 -6.42 4.53 -11.39
C SER A 69 -6.93 5.54 -10.36
N VAL A 70 -6.53 5.38 -9.10
CA VAL A 70 -6.92 6.29 -8.00
C VAL A 70 -6.28 7.66 -8.16
N MET A 71 -5.02 7.71 -8.60
CA MET A 71 -4.27 8.97 -8.73
C MET A 71 -4.45 9.65 -10.09
N GLY A 72 -4.93 8.93 -11.10
CA GLY A 72 -5.01 9.42 -12.49
C GLY A 72 -3.64 9.64 -13.13
N LYS A 73 -2.58 9.09 -12.55
CA LYS A 73 -1.18 9.19 -13.01
C LYS A 73 -0.40 7.94 -12.57
N PRO A 74 0.72 7.60 -13.25
CA PRO A 74 1.60 6.52 -12.83
C PRO A 74 1.94 6.62 -11.33
N LEU A 75 1.71 5.53 -10.60
CA LEU A 75 1.99 5.43 -9.17
C LEU A 75 2.40 3.99 -8.83
N THR A 76 3.66 3.83 -8.44
CA THR A 76 4.21 2.54 -7.99
C THR A 76 4.01 2.39 -6.49
N VAL A 77 3.42 1.27 -6.06
CA VAL A 77 3.34 0.94 -4.63
C VAL A 77 4.55 0.13 -4.23
N VAL A 78 5.29 0.62 -3.22
CA VAL A 78 6.50 -0.03 -2.70
C VAL A 78 6.25 -0.44 -1.26
N PHE A 79 6.35 -1.74 -1.00
CA PHE A 79 6.22 -2.26 0.35
C PHE A 79 7.58 -2.23 1.05
N LYS A 80 7.64 -1.66 2.24
CA LYS A 80 8.84 -1.64 3.09
C LYS A 80 8.49 -2.20 4.46
N VAL A 81 9.36 -3.02 5.03
CA VAL A 81 9.20 -3.47 6.41
C VAL A 81 9.25 -2.25 7.33
N GLN A 82 8.44 -2.24 8.38
CA GLN A 82 8.54 -1.24 9.44
C GLN A 82 9.89 -1.36 10.15
N GLU A 83 10.95 -0.78 9.59
CA GLU A 83 12.28 -0.75 10.21
C GLU A 83 12.31 0.15 11.46
N ASP A 84 11.34 1.07 11.62
CA ASP A 84 11.46 2.22 12.54
C ASP A 84 10.27 2.46 13.50
N ARG A 85 9.51 1.41 13.87
CA ARG A 85 8.60 1.54 15.04
C ARG A 85 9.31 1.33 16.39
N GLN A 86 10.62 1.04 16.40
CA GLN A 86 11.42 0.87 17.62
C GLN A 86 12.25 2.10 18.05
N ARG A 87 12.23 3.23 17.32
CA ARG A 87 12.85 4.47 17.79
C ARG A 87 11.81 5.51 18.18
N ARG A 88 11.10 5.24 19.27
CA ARG A 88 10.52 6.29 20.11
C ARG A 88 10.99 6.05 21.55
N PRO A 89 11.98 6.82 22.07
CA PRO A 89 12.19 6.93 23.51
C PRO A 89 11.01 7.63 24.19
#